data_AF-T1C485-F1
#
_entry.id   AF-T1C485-F1
#
_cell.length_a   1.000
_cell.length_b   1.000
_cell.length_c   1.000
_cell.angle_alpha   90.00
_cell.angle_beta   90.00
_cell.angle_gamma   90.00
#
_symmetry.space_group_name_H-M   'P 1'
#
loop_
_entity.id
_entity.type
_entity.pdbx_description
1 polymer ?
#
loop_
_entity_poly.entity_id
_entity_poly.type
_entity_poly.pdbx_seq_one_letter_code
_entity_poly.pdbx_strand_id
1 'polypeptide(L)'
;MIEGVGLHGLRPSARPLDCGNAGTGMRLLAGLLAGQGFDSTLIGDASLAQRPMRRVIEPLTTLGARIDSSDGRPPLRIHGNTGLHGHAV
;
A
#
# COMPACT_ATOMS: atom_id res chain seq x y z
N MET A 1 3.57 22.95 -11.02
CA MET A 1 2.29 22.88 -10.29
C MET A 1 1.92 21.41 -10.21
N ILE A 2 1.52 20.90 -9.04
CA ILE A 2 0.96 19.55 -8.91
C ILE A 2 -0.54 19.73 -8.71
N GLU A 3 -1.34 19.08 -9.54
CA GLU A 3 -2.80 19.09 -9.45
C GLU A 3 -3.26 17.80 -8.77
N GLY A 4 -3.99 17.95 -7.67
CA GLY A 4 -4.60 16.81 -6.97
C GLY A 4 -5.87 16.34 -7.66
N VAL A 5 -6.11 15.03 -7.64
CA VAL A 5 -7.32 14.41 -8.21
C VAL A 5 -8.42 14.17 -7.18
N GLY A 6 -8.23 14.62 -5.93
CA GLY A 6 -9.14 14.37 -4.81
C GLY A 6 -9.04 12.96 -4.22
N LEU A 7 -9.81 12.70 -3.15
CA LEU A 7 -9.73 11.45 -2.35
C LEU A 7 -10.02 10.18 -3.17
N HIS A 8 -10.91 10.29 -4.16
CA HIS A 8 -11.37 9.18 -4.99
C HIS A 8 -10.95 9.30 -6.46
N GLY A 9 -10.05 10.23 -6.79
CA GLY A 9 -9.62 10.44 -8.18
C GLY A 9 -8.45 9.56 -8.62
N LEU A 10 -7.89 8.75 -7.71
CA LEU A 10 -6.84 7.80 -8.05
C LEU A 10 -7.39 6.69 -8.94
N ARG A 11 -6.53 6.16 -9.81
CA ARG A 11 -6.87 5.11 -10.78
C ARG A 11 -5.91 3.93 -10.64
N PRO A 12 -6.37 2.71 -10.94
CA PRO A 12 -5.49 1.54 -10.94
C PRO A 12 -4.37 1.72 -11.95
N SER A 13 -3.17 1.27 -11.57
CA SER A 13 -2.03 1.15 -12.49
C SER A 13 -2.06 -0.22 -13.16
N ALA A 14 -1.81 -0.26 -14.47
CA ALA A 14 -1.65 -1.52 -15.20
C ALA A 14 -0.36 -2.28 -14.85
N ARG A 15 0.58 -1.63 -14.15
CA ARG A 15 1.87 -2.19 -13.75
C ARG A 15 2.11 -2.01 -12.25
N PRO A 16 2.93 -2.86 -11.62
CA PRO A 16 3.37 -2.62 -10.25
C PRO A 16 4.01 -1.24 -10.08
N LEU A 17 3.75 -0.60 -8.94
CA LEU A 17 4.35 0.67 -8.57
C LEU A 17 5.73 0.41 -7.96
N ASP A 18 6.77 0.85 -8.64
CA ASP A 18 8.14 0.68 -8.19
C ASP A 18 8.55 1.78 -7.21
N CYS A 19 8.83 1.39 -5.97
CA CYS A 19 9.28 2.29 -4.92
C CYS A 19 10.81 2.40 -4.84
N GLY A 20 11.58 1.69 -5.68
CA GLY A 20 13.04 1.66 -5.64
C GLY A 20 13.55 1.27 -4.24
N ASN A 21 14.36 2.13 -3.62
CA ASN A 21 14.86 1.96 -2.25
C ASN A 21 14.03 2.71 -1.18
N ALA A 22 12.92 3.35 -1.57
CA ALA A 22 12.15 4.29 -0.75
C ALA A 22 11.18 3.58 0.20
N GLY A 23 11.72 3.05 1.31
CA GLY A 23 10.90 2.38 2.33
C GLY A 23 9.84 3.26 2.98
N THR A 24 10.11 4.56 3.14
CA THR A 24 9.10 5.52 3.61
C THR A 24 7.99 5.70 2.58
N GLY A 25 8.36 5.84 1.30
CA GLY A 25 7.41 5.98 0.20
C GLY A 25 6.47 4.78 0.10
N MET A 26 7.02 3.56 0.13
CA MET A 26 6.22 2.33 0.07
C MET A 26 5.20 2.24 1.21
N ARG A 27 5.57 2.62 2.45
CA ARG A 27 4.65 2.59 3.60
C ARG A 27 3.53 3.61 3.47
N LEU A 28 3.85 4.83 3.02
CA LEU A 28 2.84 5.87 2.79
C LEU A 28 1.88 5.48 1.67
N LEU A 29 2.40 4.95 0.56
CA LEU A 29 1.60 4.45 -0.55
C LEU A 29 0.73 3.28 -0.11
N ALA A 30 1.23 2.37 0.72
CA ALA A 30 0.43 1.26 1.25
C ALA A 30 -0.80 1.77 2.03
N GLY A 31 -0.63 2.78 2.89
CA GLY A 31 -1.74 3.39 3.61
C GLY A 31 -2.74 4.11 2.68
N LEU A 32 -2.24 4.85 1.69
CA LEU A 32 -3.07 5.55 0.71
C LEU A 32 -3.91 4.57 -0.13
N LEU A 33 -3.30 3.46 -0.58
CA LEU A 33 -3.91 2.48 -1.48
C LEU A 33 -4.85 1.53 -0.75
N ALA A 34 -4.66 1.28 0.54
CA ALA A 34 -5.51 0.39 1.34
C ALA A 34 -6.99 0.85 1.45
N GLY A 35 -7.27 2.14 1.21
CA GLY A 35 -8.63 2.69 1.16
C GLY A 35 -9.18 2.88 -0.25
N GLN A 36 -8.45 2.45 -1.29
CA GLN A 36 -8.90 2.57 -2.67
C GLN A 36 -9.74 1.37 -3.08
N GLY A 37 -10.74 1.58 -3.95
CA GLY A 37 -11.62 0.52 -4.45
C GLY A 37 -11.00 -0.36 -5.55
N PHE A 38 -9.66 -0.38 -5.68
CA PHE A 38 -8.97 -1.12 -6.73
C PHE A 38 -7.66 -1.75 -6.22
N ASP A 39 -7.23 -2.80 -6.90
CA ASP A 39 -6.01 -3.53 -6.57
C ASP A 39 -4.76 -2.75 -6.95
N SER A 40 -3.71 -2.88 -6.15
CA SER A 40 -2.39 -2.30 -6.41
C SER A 40 -1.28 -3.22 -5.97
N THR A 41 -0.16 -3.19 -6.68
CA THR A 41 1.06 -3.94 -6.30
C THR A 41 2.20 -2.96 -6.10
N LEU A 42 2.85 -2.99 -4.94
CA LEU A 42 4.05 -2.22 -4.64
C LEU A 42 5.28 -3.14 -4.72
N ILE A 43 6.28 -2.75 -5.50
CA ILE A 43 7.59 -3.42 -5.58
C ILE A 43 8.71 -2.47 -5.17
N GLY A 44 9.90 -3.02 -4.99
CA GLY A 44 11.11 -2.26 -4.71
C GLY A 44 12.33 -3.00 -5.24
N ASP A 45 13.48 -2.34 -5.11
CA ASP A 45 14.76 -2.96 -5.45
C ASP A 45 15.13 -4.11 -4.50
N ALA A 46 16.27 -4.76 -4.75
CA ALA A 46 16.74 -5.87 -3.93
C ALA A 46 16.98 -5.51 -2.45
N SER A 47 17.28 -4.24 -2.13
CA SER A 47 17.41 -3.79 -0.75
C SER A 47 16.04 -3.68 -0.09
N LEU A 48 15.08 -3.02 -0.76
CA LEU A 48 13.74 -2.81 -0.25
C LEU A 48 12.94 -4.11 -0.14
N ALA A 49 13.13 -5.06 -1.07
CA ALA A 49 12.51 -6.39 -1.05
C ALA A 49 12.86 -7.21 0.22
N GLN A 50 13.95 -6.87 0.90
CA GLN A 50 14.34 -7.52 2.15
C GLN A 50 13.81 -6.80 3.40
N ARG A 51 13.29 -5.59 3.26
CA ARG A 51 12.86 -4.78 4.40
C ARG A 51 11.51 -5.25 4.93
N PRO A 52 11.37 -5.43 6.26
CA PRO A 52 10.09 -5.77 6.84
C PRO A 52 9.10 -4.59 6.70
N MET A 53 7.92 -4.91 6.20
CA MET A 53 6.77 -4.03 6.03
C MET A 53 5.64 -4.34 7.02
N ARG A 54 5.86 -5.27 7.97
CA ARG A 54 4.90 -5.60 9.04
C ARG A 54 4.36 -4.38 9.79
N ARG A 55 5.22 -3.38 10.05
CA ARG A 55 4.86 -2.10 10.70
C ARG A 55 3.74 -1.33 10.01
N VAL A 56 3.51 -1.54 8.71
CA VAL A 56 2.38 -0.94 7.97
C VAL A 56 1.30 -1.97 7.64
N ILE A 57 1.68 -3.21 7.36
CA ILE A 57 0.74 -4.29 7.02
C ILE A 57 -0.18 -4.61 8.20
N GLU A 58 0.39 -4.81 9.40
CA GLU A 58 -0.36 -5.19 10.59
C GLU A 58 -1.46 -4.18 10.94
N PRO A 59 -1.17 -2.88 11.14
CA PRO A 59 -2.23 -1.93 11.45
C PRO A 59 -3.26 -1.82 10.34
N LEU A 60 -2.86 -1.75 9.06
CA LEU A 60 -3.84 -1.69 7.97
C LEU A 60 -4.75 -2.92 7.93
N THR A 61 -4.21 -4.11 8.21
CA THR A 61 -4.99 -5.34 8.29
C THR A 61 -5.99 -5.31 9.45
N THR A 62 -5.60 -4.77 10.62
CA THR A 62 -6.54 -4.57 11.74
C THR A 62 -7.67 -3.59 11.41
N LEU A 63 -7.43 -2.65 10.49
CA LEU A 63 -8.44 -1.73 9.97
C LEU A 63 -9.29 -2.33 8.84
N GLY A 64 -9.06 -3.59 8.47
CA GLY A 64 -9.82 -4.30 7.44
C GLY A 64 -9.19 -4.31 6.05
N ALA A 65 -8.00 -3.74 5.87
CA ALA A 65 -7.28 -3.86 4.60
C ALA A 65 -6.89 -5.32 4.33
N ARG A 66 -6.89 -5.70 3.06
CA ARG A 66 -6.39 -7.01 2.61
C ARG A 66 -5.08 -6.79 1.87
N ILE A 67 -3.99 -7.28 2.43
CA ILE A 67 -2.63 -7.09 1.90
C ILE A 67 -1.89 -8.43 1.89
N ASP A 68 -1.56 -8.95 0.71
CA ASP A 68 -0.70 -10.12 0.57
C ASP A 68 0.76 -9.69 0.49
N SER A 69 1.62 -10.46 1.15
CA SER A 69 3.08 -10.26 1.16
C SER A 69 3.80 -11.57 1.44
N SER A 70 5.09 -11.65 1.13
CA SER A 70 5.92 -12.80 1.49
C SER A 70 6.63 -12.51 2.81
N ASP A 71 6.19 -13.14 3.91
CA ASP A 71 6.74 -12.92 5.26
C ASP A 71 6.76 -11.43 5.69
N GLY A 72 5.75 -10.67 5.27
CA GLY A 72 5.67 -9.24 5.54
C GLY A 72 6.70 -8.41 4.77
N ARG A 73 7.18 -8.89 3.62
CA ARG A 73 8.14 -8.19 2.74
C ARG A 73 7.55 -7.96 1.34
N PRO A 74 8.07 -6.97 0.59
CA PRO A 74 7.65 -6.73 -0.79
C PRO A 74 7.93 -7.93 -1.69
N PRO A 75 7.15 -8.14 -2.77
CA PRO A 75 6.03 -7.32 -3.24
C PRO A 75 4.83 -7.27 -2.28
N LEU A 76 4.18 -6.10 -2.18
CA LEU A 76 2.93 -5.95 -1.42
C LEU A 76 1.76 -5.87 -2.40
N ARG A 77 0.85 -6.83 -2.35
CA ARG A 77 -0.38 -6.81 -3.14
C ARG A 77 -1.53 -6.34 -2.25
N ILE A 78 -2.01 -5.14 -2.51
CA ILE A 78 -3.09 -4.50 -1.77
C ILE A 78 -4.35 -4.69 -2.60
N HIS A 79 -5.36 -5.34 -2.02
CA HIS A 79 -6.63 -5.54 -2.68
C HIS A 79 -7.54 -4.34 -2.45
N GLY A 80 -8.36 -4.02 -3.45
CA GLY A 80 -9.33 -2.94 -3.34
C GLY A 80 -10.25 -3.13 -2.13
N ASN A 81 -10.38 -2.09 -1.30
CA ASN A 81 -11.25 -2.10 -0.13
C ASN A 81 -11.89 -0.72 0.06
N THR A 82 -13.23 -0.69 0.09
CA THR A 82 -14.01 0.52 0.41
C THR A 82 -14.43 0.59 1.88
N GLY A 83 -14.11 -0.43 2.67
CA GLY A 83 -14.49 -0.57 4.08
C GLY A 83 -13.28 -0.57 5.02
N LEU A 84 -12.39 0.42 4.91
CA LEU A 84 -11.35 0.61 5.92
C LEU A 84 -11.97 1.27 7.16
N HIS A 85 -11.90 0.59 8.30
CA HIS A 85 -12.49 1.06 9.54
C HIS A 85 -11.50 1.93 10.31
N GLY A 86 -11.96 3.01 10.94
CA GLY A 86 -11.15 3.72 11.92
C GLY A 86 -11.05 2.90 13.21
N HIS A 87 -9.86 2.86 13.82
CA HIS A 87 -9.74 2.36 15.19
C HIS A 87 -10.04 3.52 16.14
N ALA A 88 -11.15 3.44 16.88
CA ALA A 88 -11.39 4.34 17.99
C ALA A 88 -10.44 3.92 19.13
N VAL A 89 -9.54 4.82 19.51
CA VAL A 89 -8.77 4.73 20.76
C VAL A 89 -9.54 5.37 21.90
#